data_AF-A0A7X7DUB6-F1
#
_entry.id   AF-A0A7X7DUB6-F1
#
_cell.length_a   1.000
_cell.length_b   1.000
_cell.length_c   1.000
_cell.angle_alpha   90.00
_cell.angle_beta   90.00
_cell.angle_gamma   90.00
#
_symmetry.space_group_name_H-M   'P 1'
#
loop_
_entity.id
_entity.type
_entity.pdbx_description
1 polymer ?
#
loop_
_entity_poly.entity_id
_entity_poly.type
_entity_poly.pdbx_seq_one_letter_code
_entity_poly.pdbx_strand_id
1 'polypeptide(L)' 'MAGKDHPPFSSPWEIQRFLSAIPYNSKEECKSPKRVLAERNAHCFEGALFAASRLRELGYPPLLMDLRAWNDDDHV' A
#
# COMPACT_ATOMS: atom_id res chain seq x y z
N MET A 1 -29.91 -2.36 -3.04
CA MET A 1 -29.85 -3.82 -2.88
C MET A 1 -28.41 -4.24 -3.09
N ALA A 2 -27.82 -4.87 -2.08
CA ALA A 2 -26.38 -5.06 -1.93
C ALA A 2 -25.79 -6.00 -2.98
N GLY A 3 -24.84 -5.50 -3.78
CA GLY A 3 -24.01 -6.30 -4.67
C GLY A 3 -22.69 -6.60 -3.96
N LYS A 4 -22.56 -7.85 -3.49
CA LYS A 4 -21.39 -8.50 -2.88
C LYS A 4 -20.04 -7.77 -3.11
N ASP A 5 -19.61 -7.00 -2.10
CA ASP A 5 -18.29 -6.40 -2.01
C ASP A 5 -17.24 -7.49 -1.73
N HIS A 6 -16.71 -8.11 -2.79
CA HIS A 6 -15.45 -8.83 -2.65
C HIS A 6 -14.34 -7.81 -2.44
N PRO A 7 -13.49 -7.94 -1.39
CA PRO A 7 -12.34 -7.09 -1.26
C PRO A 7 -11.47 -7.27 -2.54
N PRO A 8 -10.91 -6.18 -3.10
CA PRO A 8 -10.09 -6.25 -4.32
C PRO A 8 -8.82 -7.12 -4.16
N PHE A 9 -8.53 -7.54 -2.94
CA PHE A 9 -7.45 -8.45 -2.57
C PHE A 9 -8.00 -9.50 -1.63
N SER A 10 -7.63 -10.76 -1.87
CA SER A 10 -8.01 -11.93 -1.10
C SER A 10 -6.85 -12.53 -0.30
N SER A 11 -5.62 -12.08 -0.56
CA SER A 11 -4.42 -12.51 0.16
C SER A 11 -3.34 -11.41 0.24
N PRO A 12 -2.42 -11.48 1.22
CA PRO A 12 -1.24 -10.61 1.27
C PRO A 12 -0.42 -10.61 -0.03
N TRP A 13 -0.37 -11.75 -0.72
CA TRP A 13 0.36 -11.89 -1.97
C TRP A 13 -0.22 -11.04 -3.09
N GLU A 14 -1.55 -10.92 -3.18
CA GLU A 14 -2.18 -10.09 -4.20
C GLU A 14 -1.93 -8.59 -3.95
N ILE A 15 -1.87 -8.18 -2.68
CA ILE A 15 -1.52 -6.81 -2.28
C ILE A 15 -0.08 -6.51 -2.72
N GLN A 16 0.86 -7.40 -2.42
CA GLN A 16 2.26 -7.26 -2.82
C GLN A 16 2.41 -7.23 -4.34
N ARG A 17 1.68 -8.10 -5.06
CA ARG A 17 1.70 -8.13 -6.53
C ARG A 17 1.19 -6.82 -7.14
N PHE A 18 0.17 -6.20 -6.55
CA PHE A 18 -0.30 -4.89 -6.98
C PHE A 18 0.75 -3.80 -6.76
N LEU A 19 1.32 -3.71 -5.55
CA LEU A 19 2.36 -2.72 -5.24
C LEU A 19 3.61 -2.89 -6.11
N SER A 20 3.98 -4.13 -6.43
CA SER A 20 5.13 -4.41 -7.29
C SER A 20 4.90 -4.08 -8.77
N ALA A 21 3.63 -3.94 -9.19
CA ALA A 21 3.25 -3.69 -10.57
C ALA A 21 3.03 -2.19 -10.89
N ILE A 22 2.87 -1.35 -9.86
CA ILE A 22 2.65 0.08 -10.03
C ILE A 22 3.97 0.85 -10.02
N PRO A 23 4.13 1.90 -10.84
CA PRO A 23 5.35 2.71 -10.85
C PRO A 23 5.56 3.45 -9.54
N TYR A 24 6.84 3.68 -9.25
CA TYR A 24 7.26 4.51 -8.12
C TYR A 24 6.86 5.98 -8.36
N ASN A 25 6.29 6.62 -7.33
CA ASN A 25 5.94 8.04 -7.38
C ASN A 25 7.07 8.90 -6.78
N SER A 26 7.86 9.58 -7.62
CA SER A 26 8.98 10.42 -7.14
C SER A 26 8.56 11.84 -6.74
N LYS A 27 7.27 12.15 -6.70
CA LYS A 27 6.77 13.48 -6.34
C LYS A 27 6.73 13.64 -4.83
N GLU A 28 7.01 14.85 -4.36
CA GLU A 28 6.81 15.25 -2.97
C GLU A 28 5.30 15.45 -2.70
N GLU A 29 4.59 14.35 -2.54
CA GLU A 29 3.17 14.31 -2.16
C GLU A 29 2.92 13.13 -1.21
N CYS A 30 1.74 13.04 -0.62
CA CYS A 30 1.32 11.88 0.17
C CYS A 30 -0.13 11.52 -0.15
N LYS A 31 -0.32 10.36 -0.78
CA LYS A 31 -1.60 9.80 -1.20
C LYS A 31 -2.25 9.00 -0.09
N SER A 32 -3.57 9.13 -0.01
CA SER A 32 -4.38 8.16 0.73
C SER A 32 -4.39 6.81 0.02
N PRO A 33 -4.65 5.69 0.73
CA PRO A 33 -4.79 4.37 0.10
C PRO A 33 -5.80 4.32 -1.06
N LYS A 34 -6.87 5.13 -0.98
CA LYS A 34 -7.85 5.26 -2.06
C LYS A 34 -7.26 5.92 -3.31
N ARG A 35 -6.40 6.94 -3.15
CA ARG A 35 -5.69 7.57 -4.27
C ARG A 35 -4.67 6.63 -4.87
N VAL A 36 -3.92 5.86 -4.07
CA VAL A 36 -2.99 4.83 -4.57
C VAL A 36 -3.72 3.82 -5.47
N LEU A 37 -4.91 3.35 -5.05
CA LEU A 37 -5.71 2.42 -5.85
C LEU A 37 -6.19 3.03 -7.19
N ALA A 38 -6.60 4.30 -7.16
CA ALA A 38 -7.14 5.00 -8.33
C ALA A 38 -6.04 5.42 -9.33
N GLU A 39 -4.94 5.98 -8.83
CA GLU A 39 -3.85 6.55 -9.62
C GLU A 39 -2.78 5.53 -9.99
N ARG A 40 -2.77 4.37 -9.32
CA ARG A 40 -1.86 3.24 -9.58
C ARG A 40 -0.39 3.66 -9.63
N ASN A 41 0.05 4.42 -8.64
CA ASN A 41 1.45 4.74 -8.38
C ASN A 41 1.61 5.10 -6.90
N ALA A 42 2.79 4.85 -6.33
CA ALA A 42 3.07 5.12 -4.92
C ALA A 42 4.58 5.26 -4.66
N HIS A 43 4.99 6.04 -3.67
CA HIS A 43 6.31 5.89 -3.04
C HIS A 43 6.25 4.91 -1.84
N CYS A 44 7.38 4.67 -1.17
CA CYS A 44 7.52 3.72 -0.07
C CYS A 44 6.40 3.86 0.99
N PHE A 45 6.29 5.02 1.63
CA PHE A 45 5.28 5.27 2.67
C PHE A 45 3.83 5.18 2.18
N GLU A 46 3.52 5.68 0.98
CA GLU A 46 2.18 5.53 0.37
C GLU A 46 1.82 4.05 0.14
N GLY A 47 2.78 3.26 -0.34
CA GLY A 47 2.66 1.82 -0.55
C GLY A 47 2.48 1.06 0.76
N ALA A 48 3.25 1.41 1.79
CA ALA A 48 3.15 0.83 3.12
C ALA A 48 1.79 1.12 3.77
N LEU A 49 1.32 2.37 3.69
CA LEU A 49 0.00 2.77 4.19
C LEU A 49 -1.14 2.05 3.44
N PHE A 50 -1.01 1.91 2.12
CA PHE A 50 -1.93 1.13 1.31
C PHE A 50 -1.96 -0.35 1.75
N ALA A 51 -0.79 -0.98 1.88
CA ALA A 51 -0.68 -2.37 2.31
C ALA A 51 -1.32 -2.60 3.68
N ALA A 52 -0.99 -1.75 4.67
CA ALA A 52 -1.57 -1.84 6.01
C ALA A 52 -3.10 -1.72 5.99
N SER A 53 -3.66 -0.83 5.17
CA SER A 53 -5.11 -0.69 5.02
C SER A 53 -5.80 -1.95 4.47
N ARG A 54 -5.17 -2.61 3.49
CA ARG A 54 -5.70 -3.82 2.85
C ARG A 54 -5.49 -5.07 3.71
N LEU A 55 -4.35 -5.16 4.40
CA LEU A 55 -4.07 -6.21 5.38
C LEU A 55 -5.08 -6.16 6.54
N ARG A 56 -5.49 -4.96 6.97
CA ARG A 56 -6.56 -4.79 7.96
C ARG A 56 -7.90 -5.36 7.49
N GLU A 57 -8.25 -5.16 6.22
CA GLU A 57 -9.48 -5.73 5.63
C GLU A 57 -9.42 -7.26 5.56
N LEU A 58 -8.22 -7.84 5.44
CA LEU A 58 -7.98 -9.27 5.51
C LEU A 58 -7.88 -9.83 6.94
N GLY A 59 -8.05 -8.99 7.97
CA GLY A 59 -7.99 -9.40 9.38
C GLY A 59 -6.62 -9.40 10.03
N TYR A 60 -5.57 -8.92 9.34
CA TYR A 60 -4.23 -8.76 9.92
C TYR A 60 -4.11 -7.41 10.66
N PRO A 61 -3.24 -7.30 11.67
CA PRO A 61 -2.97 -6.02 12.31
C PRO A 61 -2.27 -5.05 11.33
N PRO A 62 -2.70 -3.77 11.24
CA PRO A 62 -2.14 -2.78 10.31
C PRO A 62 -0.83 -2.20 10.86
N LEU A 63 0.23 -3.01 10.87
CA LEU A 63 1.55 -2.60 11.37
C LEU A 63 2.39 -2.02 10.23
N LEU A 64 3.18 -0.99 10.54
CA LEU A 64 4.20 -0.42 9.66
C LEU A 64 5.58 -0.63 10.28
N MET A 65 6.58 -0.89 9.45
CA MET A 65 7.97 -1.05 9.87
C MET A 65 8.79 0.08 9.26
N ASP A 66 9.34 0.94 10.10
CA ASP A 66 10.24 2.03 9.71
C ASP A 66 11.69 1.56 9.83
N LEU A 67 12.36 1.37 8.69
CA LEU A 67 13.78 1.05 8.60
C LEU A 67 14.54 2.31 8.22
N ARG A 68 15.27 2.84 9.20
CA ARG A 68 16.13 4.00 8.99
C ARG A 68 17.53 3.58 8.62
N ALA A 69 18.05 4.17 7.56
CA ALA A 69 19.41 3.93 7.11
C ALA A 69 20.31 5.11 7.48
N TRP A 70 21.60 4.83 7.68
CA TRP A 70 22.60 5.89 7.79
C TRP A 70 23.26 6.05 6.43
N ASN A 71 23.10 7.22 5.81
CA ASN A 71 23.70 7.57 4.50
C ASN A 71 23.17 6.71 3.33
N ASP A 72 21.88 6.37 3.36
CA ASP A 72 21.10 5.72 2.30
C ASP A 72 19.64 6.20 2.38
N ASP A 73 18.78 5.79 1.45
CA ASP A 73 17.35 6.12 1.46
C ASP A 73 16.61 5.38 2.58
N ASP A 74 15.86 6.11 3.41
CA ASP A 74 14.98 5.52 4.42
C ASP A 74 13.85 4.70 3.75
N HIS A 75 13.45 3.60 4.39
CA HIS A 75 12.43 2.69 3.86
C HIS A 75 11.34 2.41 4.90
N VAL A 76 10.08 2.53 4.47
CA VAL A 76 8.87 2.17 5.24
C VAL A 76 8.09 1.13 4.47
#